data_AF-A0A2H1VZV9-F1
#
_entry.id   AF-A0A2H1VZV9-F1
#
_cell.length_a   1.000
_cell.length_b   1.000
_cell.length_c   1.000
_cell.angle_alpha   90.00
_cell.angle_beta   90.00
_cell.angle_gamma   90.00
#
_symmetry.space_group_name_H-M   'P 1'
#
loop_
_entity.id
_entity.type
_entity.pdbx_description
1 polymer ?
#
loop_
_entity_poly.entity_id
_entity_poly.type
_entity_poly.pdbx_seq_one_letter_code
_entity_poly.pdbx_strand_id
1 'polypeptide(L)'
;MASDGPRAWTVSEPARDMVLQRVAAAVERWDLRAERNINYRSFEPILSLLHAHHTPQCQHWAVWALANLTTVYPDKYCTLVEAEGGLRLLNELLQHPRPYEPIKKLAYIVIDNCARYAARDTAYTPPLSSSPDN
;
A
#
# COMPACT_ATOMS: atom_id res chain seq x y z
N MET A 1 -18.21 -8.87 -5.97
CA MET A 1 -17.03 -8.38 -6.74
C MET A 1 -15.79 -9.22 -6.42
N ALA A 2 -14.65 -9.03 -7.10
CA ALA A 2 -13.49 -9.94 -7.04
C ALA A 2 -12.94 -10.20 -5.61
N SER A 3 -12.94 -9.16 -4.76
CA SER A 3 -12.52 -9.19 -3.35
C SER A 3 -13.51 -9.88 -2.41
N ASP A 4 -14.75 -10.16 -2.85
CA ASP A 4 -15.80 -10.78 -2.02
C ASP A 4 -15.83 -12.31 -2.17
N GLY A 5 -14.84 -12.84 -2.89
CA GLY A 5 -14.64 -14.27 -3.09
C GLY A 5 -15.38 -14.85 -4.30
N PRO A 6 -15.19 -16.15 -4.57
CA PRO A 6 -15.73 -16.79 -5.77
C PRO A 6 -17.25 -16.80 -5.85
N ARG A 7 -17.94 -16.97 -4.71
CA ARG A 7 -19.42 -17.05 -4.66
C ARG A 7 -20.11 -15.73 -5.01
N ALA A 8 -19.42 -14.61 -4.83
CA ALA A 8 -19.92 -13.27 -5.16
C ALA A 8 -19.62 -12.87 -6.62
N TRP A 9 -19.05 -13.79 -7.41
CA TRP A 9 -18.80 -13.57 -8.84
C TRP A 9 -19.97 -14.10 -9.66
N THR A 10 -20.80 -13.18 -10.14
CA THR A 10 -22.01 -13.48 -10.93
C THR A 10 -21.82 -13.24 -12.44
N VAL A 11 -20.61 -12.87 -12.86
CA VAL A 11 -20.27 -12.60 -14.27
C VAL A 11 -19.89 -13.91 -14.96
N SER A 12 -20.58 -14.26 -16.04
CA SER A 12 -20.30 -15.47 -16.82
C SER A 12 -19.00 -15.34 -17.62
N GLU A 13 -18.82 -14.24 -18.34
CA GLU A 13 -17.61 -13.96 -19.11
C GLU A 13 -17.17 -12.50 -18.93
N PRO A 14 -15.88 -12.23 -18.63
CA PRO A 14 -14.78 -13.18 -18.46
C PRO A 14 -14.87 -14.01 -17.17
N ALA A 15 -14.26 -15.21 -17.17
CA ALA A 15 -14.13 -16.01 -15.96
C ALA A 15 -13.29 -15.29 -14.88
N ARG A 16 -13.70 -15.43 -13.61
CA ARG A 16 -13.06 -14.78 -12.46
C ARG A 16 -11.55 -14.99 -12.43
N ASP A 17 -11.11 -16.23 -12.57
CA ASP A 17 -9.69 -16.58 -12.45
C ASP A 17 -8.86 -15.97 -13.58
N MET A 18 -9.42 -15.86 -14.78
CA MET A 18 -8.78 -15.14 -15.89
C MET A 18 -8.61 -13.65 -15.57
N VAL A 19 -9.62 -13.02 -14.95
CA VAL A 19 -9.51 -11.62 -14.53
C VAL A 19 -8.42 -11.46 -13.47
N LEU A 20 -8.41 -12.31 -12.45
CA LEU A 20 -7.42 -12.26 -11.37
C LEU A 20 -5.99 -12.48 -11.89
N GLN A 21 -5.79 -13.43 -12.79
CA GLN A 21 -4.50 -13.68 -13.42
C GLN A 21 -4.01 -12.46 -14.20
N ARG A 22 -4.91 -11.80 -14.96
CA ARG A 22 -4.59 -10.57 -15.69
C ARG A 22 -4.23 -9.43 -14.74
N VAL A 23 -4.93 -9.29 -13.60
CA VAL A 23 -4.60 -8.29 -12.57
C VAL A 23 -3.20 -8.52 -12.04
N ALA A 24 -2.87 -9.74 -11.60
CA ALA A 24 -1.54 -10.05 -11.08
C ALA A 24 -0.43 -9.78 -12.10
N ALA A 25 -0.62 -10.24 -13.35
CA ALA A 25 0.35 -10.04 -14.42
C ALA A 25 0.53 -8.55 -14.81
N ALA A 26 -0.51 -7.74 -14.69
CA ALA A 26 -0.44 -6.31 -14.95
C ALA A 26 0.34 -5.59 -13.83
N VAL A 27 0.02 -5.88 -12.57
CA VAL A 27 0.67 -5.27 -11.39
C VAL A 27 2.18 -5.50 -11.40
N GLU A 28 2.64 -6.69 -11.78
CA GLU A 28 4.08 -7.01 -11.87
C GLU A 28 4.85 -6.18 -12.89
N ARG A 29 4.16 -5.58 -13.88
CA ARG A 29 4.78 -4.82 -14.97
C ARG A 29 4.72 -3.31 -14.75
N TRP A 30 3.97 -2.86 -13.75
CA TRP A 30 3.80 -1.43 -13.52
C TRP A 30 5.02 -0.84 -12.81
N ASP A 31 5.48 0.30 -13.31
CA ASP A 31 6.54 1.07 -12.68
C ASP A 31 6.06 1.71 -11.37
N LEU A 32 6.74 1.39 -10.27
CA LEU A 32 6.47 1.93 -8.93
C LEU A 32 6.76 3.43 -8.81
N ARG A 33 7.58 4.01 -9.69
CA ARG A 33 7.87 5.45 -9.68
C ARG A 33 6.95 6.26 -10.57
N ALA A 34 6.05 5.60 -11.30
CA ALA A 34 5.17 6.30 -12.20
C ALA A 34 4.17 7.15 -11.40
N GLU A 35 4.14 8.44 -11.69
CA GLU A 35 3.22 9.38 -11.06
C GLU A 35 1.75 9.04 -11.40
N ARG A 36 0.86 9.42 -10.50
CA ARG A 36 -0.57 9.19 -10.63
C ARG A 36 -1.28 10.47 -10.21
N ASN A 37 -2.15 10.99 -11.07
CA ASN A 37 -3.01 12.12 -10.72
C ASN A 37 -4.19 11.64 -9.87
N ILE A 38 -3.89 11.16 -8.65
CA ILE A 38 -4.87 10.61 -7.70
C ILE A 38 -4.60 11.21 -6.32
N ASN A 39 -5.68 11.67 -5.67
CA ASN A 39 -5.63 12.26 -4.35
C ASN A 39 -6.45 11.42 -3.35
N TYR A 40 -5.77 10.57 -2.58
CA TYR A 40 -6.43 9.80 -1.52
C TYR A 40 -6.61 10.65 -0.26
N ARG A 41 -7.83 10.60 0.28
CA ARG A 41 -8.18 11.18 1.59
C ARG A 41 -8.19 10.14 2.71
N SER A 42 -8.29 8.87 2.35
CA SER A 42 -8.18 7.73 3.26
C SER A 42 -7.67 6.51 2.50
N PHE A 43 -6.94 5.64 3.20
CA PHE A 43 -6.53 4.33 2.73
C PHE A 43 -7.38 3.19 3.28
N GLU A 44 -8.38 3.43 4.12
CA GLU A 44 -9.25 2.39 4.69
C GLU A 44 -9.77 1.40 3.63
N PRO A 45 -10.29 1.82 2.44
CA PRO A 45 -10.71 0.88 1.42
C PRO A 45 -9.56 0.03 0.86
N ILE A 46 -8.36 0.61 0.69
CA ILE A 46 -7.18 -0.10 0.19
C ILE A 46 -6.65 -1.06 1.27
N LEU A 47 -6.56 -0.61 2.52
CA LEU A 47 -6.11 -1.39 3.66
C LEU A 47 -7.07 -2.55 3.95
N SER A 48 -8.37 -2.39 3.72
CA SER A 48 -9.35 -3.48 3.86
C SER A 48 -9.03 -4.69 2.98
N LEU A 49 -8.47 -4.46 1.78
CA LEU A 49 -8.10 -5.51 0.83
C LEU A 49 -6.92 -6.36 1.32
N LEU A 50 -6.14 -5.90 2.29
CA LEU A 50 -5.07 -6.71 2.89
C LEU A 50 -5.60 -7.96 3.60
N HIS A 51 -6.88 -7.96 4.00
CA HIS A 51 -7.53 -9.12 4.63
C HIS A 51 -8.18 -10.08 3.62
N ALA A 52 -8.14 -9.77 2.31
CA ALA A 52 -8.72 -10.60 1.25
C ALA A 52 -7.86 -11.85 0.96
N HIS A 53 -7.59 -12.67 1.97
CA HIS A 53 -6.68 -13.82 1.90
C HIS A 53 -7.11 -14.91 0.91
N HIS A 54 -8.39 -14.96 0.55
CA HIS A 54 -8.92 -15.87 -0.46
C HIS A 54 -8.72 -15.34 -1.90
N THR A 55 -8.33 -14.07 -2.06
CA THR A 55 -8.05 -13.43 -3.35
C THR A 55 -6.73 -12.63 -3.26
N PRO A 56 -5.57 -13.31 -3.21
CA PRO A 56 -4.27 -12.64 -3.03
C PRO A 56 -3.93 -11.64 -4.15
N GLN A 57 -4.54 -11.74 -5.33
CA GLN A 57 -4.39 -10.75 -6.40
C GLN A 57 -4.98 -9.38 -6.04
N CYS A 58 -6.02 -9.33 -5.21
CA CYS A 58 -6.52 -8.08 -4.65
C CYS A 58 -5.53 -7.48 -3.65
N GLN A 59 -4.92 -8.32 -2.80
CA GLN A 59 -3.83 -7.89 -1.91
C GLN A 59 -2.65 -7.36 -2.73
N HIS A 60 -2.25 -8.05 -3.80
CA HIS A 60 -1.16 -7.63 -4.67
C HIS A 60 -1.39 -6.24 -5.25
N TRP A 61 -2.59 -6.00 -5.79
CA TRP A 61 -2.97 -4.67 -6.28
C TRP A 61 -2.94 -3.61 -5.17
N ALA A 62 -3.50 -3.92 -4.00
CA ALA A 62 -3.59 -2.98 -2.88
C ALA A 62 -2.20 -2.58 -2.37
N VAL A 63 -1.32 -3.56 -2.14
CA VAL A 63 0.03 -3.32 -1.64
C VAL A 63 0.89 -2.63 -2.71
N TRP A 64 0.71 -2.95 -4.00
CA TRP A 64 1.37 -2.21 -5.07
C TRP A 64 0.96 -0.73 -5.07
N ALA A 65 -0.33 -0.43 -4.89
CA ALA A 65 -0.82 0.94 -4.83
C ALA A 65 -0.19 1.71 -3.66
N LEU A 66 -0.13 1.10 -2.47
CA LEU A 66 0.56 1.70 -1.31
C LEU A 66 2.05 1.90 -1.58
N ALA A 67 2.72 0.94 -2.22
CA ALA A 67 4.15 1.02 -2.54
C ALA A 67 4.43 2.16 -3.52
N ASN A 68 3.61 2.31 -4.57
CA ASN A 68 3.73 3.41 -5.53
C ASN A 68 3.50 4.77 -4.84
N LEU A 69 2.42 4.91 -4.08
CA LEU A 69 2.07 6.17 -3.43
C LEU A 69 3.12 6.63 -2.42
N THR A 70 3.63 5.72 -1.58
CA THR A 70 4.71 6.03 -0.62
C THR A 70 6.06 6.24 -1.28
N THR A 71 6.28 5.70 -2.49
CA THR A 71 7.51 5.96 -3.27
C THR A 71 7.49 7.32 -3.93
N VAL A 72 6.35 7.73 -4.51
CA VAL A 72 6.24 8.95 -5.30
C VAL A 72 5.94 10.17 -4.43
N TYR A 73 5.09 10.03 -3.41
CA TYR A 73 4.70 11.13 -2.52
C TYR A 73 4.82 10.72 -1.04
N PRO A 74 6.05 10.45 -0.55
CA PRO A 74 6.27 9.94 0.81
C PRO A 74 5.70 10.86 1.88
N ASP A 75 5.88 12.18 1.77
CA ASP A 75 5.50 13.13 2.83
C ASP A 75 4.02 13.07 3.20
N LYS A 76 3.17 12.85 2.18
CA LYS A 76 1.74 12.74 2.37
C LYS A 76 1.31 11.33 2.73
N TYR A 77 1.77 10.35 1.94
CA TYR A 77 1.19 9.02 2.00
C TYR A 77 1.83 8.11 3.03
N CYS A 78 3.09 8.34 3.44
CA CYS A 78 3.65 7.65 4.60
C CYS A 78 2.91 8.05 5.88
N THR A 79 2.66 9.35 6.07
CA THR A 79 1.85 9.88 7.18
C THR A 79 0.45 9.26 7.20
N LEU A 80 -0.22 9.15 6.04
CA LEU A 80 -1.55 8.56 5.96
C LEU A 80 -1.55 7.04 6.24
N VAL A 81 -0.54 6.31 5.74
CA VAL A 81 -0.37 4.88 6.06
C VAL A 81 -0.22 4.67 7.56
N GLU A 82 0.60 5.48 8.23
CA GLU A 82 0.83 5.36 9.67
C GLU A 82 -0.41 5.73 10.47
N ALA A 83 -1.04 6.86 10.15
CA ALA A 83 -2.23 7.36 10.84
C ALA A 83 -3.42 6.36 10.81
N GLU A 84 -3.54 5.57 9.74
CA GLU A 84 -4.59 4.56 9.60
C GLU A 84 -4.13 3.15 10.02
N GLY A 85 -2.98 3.03 10.69
CA GLY A 85 -2.48 1.75 11.22
C GLY A 85 -1.99 0.77 10.14
N GLY A 86 -1.73 1.26 8.93
CA GLY A 86 -1.30 0.45 7.79
C GLY A 86 0.01 -0.30 8.03
N LEU A 87 0.95 0.26 8.80
CA LEU A 87 2.20 -0.43 9.16
C LEU A 87 1.95 -1.73 9.94
N ARG A 88 0.99 -1.73 10.88
CA ARG A 88 0.63 -2.94 11.62
C ARG A 88 0.05 -4.00 10.68
N LEU A 89 -0.89 -3.61 9.81
CA LEU A 89 -1.52 -4.51 8.85
C LEU A 89 -0.52 -5.12 7.85
N LEU A 90 0.44 -4.32 7.39
CA LEU A 90 1.50 -4.79 6.48
C LEU A 90 2.45 -5.77 7.18
N ASN A 91 2.80 -5.54 8.45
CA ASN A 91 3.59 -6.49 9.23
C ASN A 91 2.83 -7.82 9.44
N GLU A 92 1.55 -7.77 9.76
CA GLU A 92 0.69 -8.97 9.84
C GLU A 92 0.66 -9.73 8.50
N LEU A 93 0.55 -9.01 7.38
CA LEU A 93 0.59 -9.59 6.04
C LEU A 93 1.91 -10.32 5.74
N LEU A 94 3.05 -9.79 6.19
CA LEU A 94 4.37 -10.42 6.01
C LEU A 94 4.48 -11.77 6.75
N GLN A 95 3.89 -11.87 7.94
CA GLN A 95 3.87 -13.09 8.75
C GLN A 95 2.88 -14.14 8.21
N HIS A 96 1.91 -13.73 7.40
CA HIS A 96 0.92 -14.64 6.86
C HIS A 96 1.51 -15.58 5.79
N PRO A 97 1.17 -16.89 5.79
CA PRO A 97 1.74 -17.86 4.83
C PRO A 97 1.12 -17.78 3.42
N ARG A 98 -0.12 -17.28 3.30
CA ARG A 98 -0.86 -17.24 2.01
C ARG A 98 -0.35 -16.23 0.96
N PRO A 99 0.00 -14.97 1.29
CA PRO A 99 0.48 -14.02 0.29
C PRO A 99 1.76 -14.54 -0.38
N TYR A 100 1.78 -14.52 -1.71
CA TYR A 100 2.96 -14.90 -2.47
C TYR A 100 4.04 -13.81 -2.43
N GLU A 101 5.27 -14.21 -2.76
CA GLU A 101 6.48 -13.44 -2.53
C GLU A 101 6.46 -11.99 -3.09
N PRO A 102 5.99 -11.73 -4.33
CA PRO A 102 5.81 -10.35 -4.82
C PRO A 102 5.03 -9.41 -3.88
N ILE A 103 3.97 -9.90 -3.23
CA ILE A 103 3.17 -9.10 -2.28
C ILE A 103 4.03 -8.72 -1.08
N LYS A 104 4.80 -9.68 -0.55
CA LYS A 104 5.66 -9.45 0.62
C LYS A 104 6.77 -8.44 0.29
N LYS A 105 7.37 -8.53 -0.90
CA LYS A 105 8.36 -7.55 -1.37
C LYS A 105 7.79 -6.14 -1.43
N LEU A 106 6.57 -5.97 -1.97
CA LEU A 106 5.91 -4.67 -2.01
C LEU A 106 5.56 -4.15 -0.60
N ALA A 107 5.13 -5.04 0.30
CA ALA A 107 4.83 -4.66 1.68
C ALA A 107 6.09 -4.16 2.41
N TYR A 108 7.23 -4.81 2.18
CA TYR A 108 8.52 -4.36 2.69
C TYR A 108 8.89 -2.96 2.16
N ILE A 109 8.67 -2.70 0.86
CA ILE A 109 8.91 -1.37 0.27
C ILE A 109 8.09 -0.28 0.96
N VAL A 110 6.81 -0.53 1.23
CA VAL A 110 5.95 0.43 1.95
C VAL A 110 6.49 0.72 3.34
N ILE A 111 6.83 -0.33 4.10
CA ILE A 111 7.37 -0.20 5.46
C ILE A 111 8.70 0.57 5.45
N ASP A 112 9.61 0.25 4.53
CA ASP A 112 10.90 0.93 4.38
C ASP A 112 10.74 2.41 3.98
N ASN A 113 9.82 2.72 3.06
CA ASN A 113 9.50 4.10 2.69
C ASN A 113 8.99 4.91 3.90
N CYS A 114 8.11 4.33 4.71
CA CYS A 114 7.60 4.98 5.92
C CYS A 114 8.69 5.18 6.98
N ALA A 115 9.54 4.16 7.19
CA ALA A 115 10.65 4.26 8.13
C ALA A 115 11.65 5.36 7.73
N ARG A 116 11.99 5.46 6.43
CA ARG A 116 12.85 6.52 5.91
C ARG A 116 12.21 7.89 6.05
N TYR A 117 10.91 8.01 5.83
CA TYR A 117 10.18 9.25 6.02
C TYR A 117 10.24 9.71 7.49
N ALA A 118 9.91 8.82 8.43
CA ALA A 118 9.97 9.12 9.86
C ALA A 118 11.37 9.56 10.31
N ALA A 119 12.42 8.89 9.82
CA ALA A 119 13.81 9.29 10.13
C ALA A 119 14.16 10.70 9.63
N ARG A 120 13.60 11.14 8.48
CA ARG A 120 13.82 12.49 7.94
C ARG A 120 13.09 13.55 8.76
N ASP A 121 11.88 13.24 9.23
CA ASP A 121 11.09 14.16 10.06
C ASP A 121 11.76 14.40 11.42
N THR A 122 12.27 13.34 12.07
CA THR A 122 12.99 13.47 13.35
C THR A 122 14.31 14.25 13.24
N ALA A 123 14.95 14.29 12.07
CA ALA A 123 16.18 15.05 11.84
C ALA A 123 15.93 16.56 11.66
N TYR A 124 14.68 16.98 11.44
CA TYR A 124 14.30 18.38 11.37
C TYR A 124 14.01 18.93 12.77
N THR A 125 15.05 19.40 13.47
CA THR A 125 14.89 20.24 14.65
C THR A 125 14.85 21.71 14.20
N PRO A 126 13.71 22.42 14.29
CA PRO A 126 13.68 23.84 13.93
C PRO A 126 14.63 24.61 14.87
N PRO A 127 15.41 25.59 14.35
CA PRO A 127 16.31 26.36 15.19
C PRO A 127 15.52 27.12 16.27
N LEU A 128 15.99 27.00 17.52
CA LEU A 128 15.49 27.78 18.65
C LEU A 128 15.51 29.27 18.28
N SER A 129 14.35 29.92 18.25
CA SER A 129 14.26 31.37 18.09
C SER A 129 14.92 32.04 19.28
N SER A 130 16.16 32.49 19.12
CA SER A 130 16.76 33.44 20.03
C SER A 130 16.03 34.76 19.88
N SER A 131 15.06 35.03 20.77
CA SER A 131 14.57 36.39 20.98
C SER A 131 15.75 37.26 21.43
N PRO A 132 15.93 38.46 20.87
CA PRO A 132 16.84 39.42 21.44
C PRO A 132 16.20 39.95 22.74
N ASP A 133 16.91 39.77 23.86
CA ASP A 133 16.60 40.45 25.11
C ASP A 133 16.60 41.97 24.87
N ASN A 134 15.56 42.63 25.38
CA ASN A 134 15.31 44.06 25.32
C ASN A 134 15.72 44.72 26.64
#